data_AF-A0A0L6UTH6-F1
#
_entry.id   AF-A0A0L6UTH6-F1
#
_cell.length_a   1.000
_cell.length_b   1.000
_cell.length_c   1.000
_cell.angle_alpha   90.00
_cell.angle_beta   90.00
_cell.angle_gamma   90.00
#
_symmetry.space_group_name_H-M   'P 1'
#
loop_
_entity.id
_entity.type
_entity.pdbx_description
1 polymer ?
#
loop_
_entity_poly.entity_id
_entity_poly.type
_entity_poly.pdbx_seq_one_letter_code
_entity_poly.pdbx_strand_id
1 'polypeptide(L)'
;MKCGKPKPFMTVQILVGTNIFTLADGELQTILASEGRLCFSLFFRIEIPCQTQGKPSWVSLAGQVTNPSFSSLNIPIHPYSSTGGAGYIGSHVLLCCLLTRKYKVITIDNFHNSFPPAIERVSRIALNELPNDASEEDKLYSNVTLYEGDITSKQDMEKIFQSEKVWGVIHIAAHKAVGESGEKPIQYYENNITATINLLDVMDRHDCHHLVYSSSATVYGAPTTIPIPETTPLAPESVYGRTKMMAELIIKDLCDSQPTKWKAISLRYFNPAGAHPSGLIGEDPVGKPGNLLPLLAQMAVGKIPHDLKVNGNDYPTRDGCCIRDYIHVMDLAGGHINALDGLDQDSTWSTPCAGFKSAFGTSGGKYKAYNLGKGRGQSVFEMIEAMRKATGFDFKYEIIGRRPGDVPDLTADPALARKELGFNAPVQSRFTTTIANWMKCVGIYGIGKAKTPKVCLFISSLFNG
;
A
#
# COMPACT_ATOMS: atom_id res chain seq x y z
N MET A 1 48.10 -9.71 -25.43
CA MET A 1 46.81 -10.33 -25.81
C MET A 1 45.81 -9.20 -26.06
N LYS A 2 45.18 -9.14 -27.24
CA LYS A 2 44.06 -8.21 -27.48
C LYS A 2 42.76 -8.97 -27.18
N CYS A 3 42.07 -8.64 -26.10
CA CYS A 3 40.75 -9.21 -25.80
C CYS A 3 39.67 -8.40 -26.54
N GLY A 4 38.79 -9.08 -27.27
CA GLY A 4 37.60 -8.46 -27.87
C GLY A 4 36.53 -8.15 -26.80
N LYS A 5 35.56 -7.28 -27.13
CA LYS A 5 34.43 -6.97 -26.24
C LYS A 5 33.60 -8.24 -25.98
N PRO A 6 33.26 -8.57 -24.71
CA PRO A 6 32.43 -9.74 -24.40
C PRO A 6 31.00 -9.55 -24.94
N LYS A 7 30.44 -10.58 -25.57
CA LYS A 7 28.99 -10.70 -25.77
C LYS A 7 28.43 -11.56 -24.64
N PRO A 8 27.56 -11.05 -23.76
CA PRO A 8 26.96 -11.87 -22.73
C PRO A 8 25.93 -12.82 -23.36
N PHE A 9 26.17 -14.13 -23.27
CA PHE A 9 25.14 -15.14 -23.42
C PHE A 9 24.66 -15.53 -22.03
N MET A 10 23.37 -15.34 -21.74
CA MET A 10 22.77 -15.75 -20.47
C MET A 10 21.95 -17.00 -20.71
N THR A 11 22.51 -18.16 -20.37
CA THR A 11 21.78 -19.43 -20.38
C THR A 11 21.30 -19.70 -18.96
N VAL A 12 19.98 -19.76 -18.74
CA VAL A 12 19.41 -20.09 -17.43
C VAL A 12 19.11 -21.59 -17.40
N GLN A 13 19.81 -22.33 -16.55
CA GLN A 13 19.45 -23.72 -16.28
C GLN A 13 18.60 -23.78 -15.01
N ILE A 14 17.42 -24.38 -15.10
CA ILE A 14 16.52 -24.61 -13.96
C ILE A 14 16.60 -26.08 -13.61
N LEU A 15 16.82 -26.39 -12.34
CA LEU A 15 16.79 -27.77 -11.83
C LEU A 15 15.46 -27.97 -11.10
N VAL A 16 14.68 -28.97 -11.50
CA VAL A 16 13.46 -29.39 -10.79
C VAL A 16 13.61 -30.88 -10.48
N GLY A 17 13.78 -31.22 -9.21
CA GLY A 17 14.11 -32.59 -8.79
C GLY A 17 15.47 -33.06 -9.35
N THR A 18 15.51 -34.18 -10.05
CA THR A 18 16.72 -34.74 -10.69
C THR A 18 16.90 -34.32 -12.15
N ASN A 19 16.02 -33.47 -12.69
CA ASN A 19 16.01 -33.09 -14.10
C ASN A 19 16.61 -31.69 -14.30
N ILE A 20 17.43 -31.53 -15.35
CA ILE A 20 18.05 -30.27 -15.76
C ILE A 20 17.30 -29.71 -16.96
N PHE A 21 16.79 -28.48 -16.84
CA PHE A 21 16.14 -27.75 -17.93
C PHE A 21 17.05 -26.60 -18.36
N THR A 22 17.18 -26.36 -19.67
CA THR A 22 18.02 -25.28 -20.21
C THR A 22 17.14 -24.31 -20.99
N LEU A 23 17.10 -23.04 -20.57
CA LEU A 23 16.48 -21.95 -21.34
C LEU A 23 17.55 -21.30 -22.23
N ALA A 24 17.31 -21.34 -23.54
CA ALA A 24 17.95 -20.49 -24.52
C ALA A 24 16.87 -19.61 -25.16
N ASP A 25 17.07 -18.29 -25.17
CA ASP A 25 16.28 -17.31 -25.91
C ASP A 25 14.74 -17.41 -25.78
N GLY A 26 14.22 -17.23 -24.56
CA GLY A 26 12.97 -16.48 -24.37
C GLY A 26 11.62 -17.17 -24.57
N GLU A 27 11.50 -18.50 -24.63
CA GLU A 27 10.20 -19.19 -24.55
C GLU A 27 10.16 -20.32 -23.51
N LEU A 28 9.10 -20.34 -22.71
CA LEU A 28 8.90 -21.26 -21.58
C LEU A 28 7.84 -22.30 -21.98
N GLN A 29 8.26 -23.50 -22.42
CA GLN A 29 7.32 -24.61 -22.59
C GLN A 29 7.02 -25.24 -21.23
N THR A 30 5.73 -25.26 -20.86
CA THR A 30 5.25 -25.79 -19.58
C THR A 30 5.05 -27.30 -19.69
N ILE A 31 5.71 -28.09 -18.83
CA ILE A 31 5.37 -29.51 -18.60
C ILE A 31 5.16 -29.69 -17.09
N LEU A 32 4.00 -30.24 -16.74
CA LEU A 32 3.53 -30.50 -15.37
C LEU A 32 4.51 -31.39 -14.58
N ALA A 33 4.81 -31.00 -13.34
CA ALA A 33 5.45 -31.88 -12.35
C ALA A 33 4.69 -31.84 -11.02
N SER A 34 4.33 -33.03 -10.55
CA SER A 34 3.73 -33.33 -9.26
C SER A 34 4.79 -33.34 -8.14
N GLU A 35 4.44 -32.72 -7.01
CA GLU A 35 5.05 -32.88 -5.67
C GLU A 35 6.57 -32.68 -5.54
N GLY A 36 6.98 -31.61 -4.84
CA GLY A 36 8.33 -31.48 -4.27
C GLY A 36 8.99 -30.13 -4.50
N ARG A 37 9.73 -29.66 -3.48
CA ARG A 37 10.39 -28.34 -3.33
C ARG A 37 11.01 -27.79 -4.63
N LEU A 38 10.67 -26.54 -4.99
CA LEU A 38 11.43 -25.77 -5.99
C LEU A 38 12.66 -25.14 -5.33
N CYS A 39 13.86 -25.58 -5.73
CA CYS A 39 15.11 -24.89 -5.46
C CYS A 39 15.59 -24.21 -6.74
N PHE A 40 15.62 -22.87 -6.77
CA PHE A 40 16.23 -22.14 -7.88
C PHE A 40 17.74 -22.04 -7.66
N SER A 41 18.53 -22.46 -8.65
CA SER A 41 19.97 -22.17 -8.71
C SER A 41 20.23 -21.46 -10.03
N LEU A 42 20.72 -20.22 -9.99
CA LEU A 42 21.13 -19.52 -11.20
C LEU A 42 22.61 -19.85 -11.46
N PHE A 43 22.87 -20.51 -12.58
CA PHE A 43 24.22 -20.67 -13.11
C PHE A 43 24.41 -19.67 -14.24
N PHE A 44 25.51 -18.91 -14.21
CA PHE A 44 25.92 -18.10 -15.35
C PHE A 44 27.28 -18.58 -15.85
N ARG A 45 27.41 -18.66 -17.16
CA ARG A 45 28.65 -19.00 -17.85
C ARG A 45 29.08 -17.78 -18.65
N ILE A 46 30.27 -17.24 -18.34
CA ILE A 46 30.88 -16.17 -19.13
C ILE A 46 31.99 -16.81 -19.98
N GLU A 47 31.84 -16.74 -21.30
CA GLU A 47 32.87 -17.18 -22.25
C GLU A 47 33.66 -15.97 -22.76
N ILE A 48 34.96 -15.94 -22.47
CA ILE A 48 35.86 -14.88 -22.93
C ILE A 48 36.75 -15.45 -24.04
N PRO A 49 36.71 -14.89 -25.27
CA PRO A 49 37.58 -15.33 -26.35
C PRO A 49 39.02 -14.88 -26.09
N CYS A 50 39.96 -15.82 -26.06
CA CYS A 50 41.39 -15.54 -25.93
C CYS A 50 42.17 -16.09 -27.14
N GLN A 51 43.01 -15.26 -27.77
CA GLN A 51 43.93 -15.71 -28.81
C GLN A 51 45.27 -16.07 -28.21
N THR A 52 45.57 -17.36 -28.14
CA THR A 52 46.92 -17.89 -27.96
C THR A 52 47.26 -18.80 -29.14
N GLN A 53 48.29 -18.42 -29.90
CA GLN A 53 48.93 -19.22 -30.96
C GLN A 53 47.97 -19.87 -31.98
N GLY A 54 47.16 -19.06 -32.66
CA GLY A 54 46.51 -19.46 -33.91
C GLY A 54 45.37 -20.49 -33.81
N LYS A 55 44.92 -20.85 -32.61
CA LYS A 55 43.69 -21.64 -32.39
C LYS A 55 42.72 -20.87 -31.51
N PRO A 56 41.40 -20.83 -31.82
CA PRO A 56 40.41 -20.25 -30.92
C PRO A 56 40.39 -21.04 -29.61
N SER A 57 40.55 -20.35 -28.48
CA SER A 57 40.44 -20.92 -27.14
C SER A 57 39.47 -20.08 -26.30
N TRP A 58 38.65 -20.75 -25.49
CA TRP A 58 37.62 -20.13 -24.65
C TRP A 58 37.98 -20.35 -23.19
N VAL A 59 37.97 -19.29 -22.39
CA VAL A 59 38.04 -19.42 -20.93
C VAL A 59 36.59 -19.43 -20.41
N SER A 60 36.20 -20.53 -19.77
CA SER A 60 34.91 -20.66 -19.09
C SER A 60 35.06 -20.28 -17.62
N LEU A 61 34.40 -19.21 -17.21
CA LEU A 61 34.21 -18.89 -15.79
C LEU A 61 32.80 -19.37 -15.39
N ALA A 62 32.74 -20.34 -14.49
CA ALA A 62 31.51 -20.81 -13.87
C ALA A 62 31.42 -20.21 -12.46
N GLY A 63 30.37 -19.44 -12.20
CA GLY A 63 30.02 -18.97 -10.86
C GLY A 63 28.70 -19.58 -10.45
N GLN A 64 28.65 -20.15 -9.25
CA GLN A 64 27.41 -20.59 -8.63
C GLN A 64 26.91 -19.47 -7.71
N VAL A 65 25.76 -18.88 -8.01
CA VAL A 65 25.00 -18.20 -6.95
C VAL A 65 24.15 -19.26 -6.29
N THR A 66 24.73 -19.89 -5.27
CA THR A 66 23.90 -20.63 -4.32
C THR A 66 22.98 -19.62 -3.69
N ASN A 67 21.68 -19.91 -3.77
CA ASN A 67 20.69 -19.32 -2.89
C ASN A 67 21.31 -19.29 -1.49
N PRO A 68 21.54 -18.12 -0.86
CA PRO A 68 21.88 -18.17 0.55
C PRO A 68 20.73 -18.92 1.18
N SER A 69 21.03 -20.00 1.89
CA SER A 69 20.16 -20.39 2.99
C SER A 69 19.81 -19.09 3.69
N PHE A 70 18.53 -18.80 3.89
CA PHE A 70 18.12 -17.78 4.86
C PHE A 70 18.50 -18.28 6.25
N SER A 71 19.78 -18.58 6.48
CA SER A 71 20.42 -18.39 7.77
C SER A 71 20.22 -16.93 8.09
N SER A 72 19.51 -16.67 9.18
CA SER A 72 19.21 -15.37 9.76
C SER A 72 20.41 -14.42 9.65
N LEU A 73 20.46 -13.62 8.59
CA LEU A 73 21.12 -12.32 8.64
C LEU A 73 20.37 -11.60 9.76
N ASN A 74 21.06 -11.37 10.89
CA ASN A 74 20.58 -10.52 11.99
C ASN A 74 20.43 -9.09 11.46
N ILE A 75 19.42 -8.85 10.63
CA ILE A 75 18.97 -7.52 10.28
C ILE A 75 18.29 -7.02 11.54
N PRO A 76 18.78 -5.94 12.17
CA PRO A 76 18.15 -5.39 13.36
C PRO A 76 16.68 -5.09 13.05
N ILE A 77 15.79 -5.64 13.86
CA ILE A 77 14.35 -5.42 13.72
C ILE A 77 14.07 -4.01 14.25
N HIS A 78 13.68 -3.11 13.35
CA HIS A 78 13.37 -1.73 13.72
C HIS A 78 11.96 -1.66 14.32
N PRO A 79 11.79 -1.17 15.57
CA PRO A 79 10.46 -0.93 16.10
C PRO A 79 9.81 0.20 15.34
N TYR A 80 8.56 -0.05 14.95
CA TYR A 80 7.81 0.82 14.07
C TYR A 80 6.42 1.07 14.61
N SER A 81 5.95 2.31 14.55
CA SER A 81 4.59 2.64 14.99
C SER A 81 3.69 3.04 13.82
N SER A 82 2.46 2.55 13.81
CA SER A 82 1.41 3.00 12.88
C SER A 82 0.24 3.57 13.66
N THR A 83 -0.20 4.78 13.31
CA THR A 83 -1.46 5.33 13.83
C THR A 83 -2.61 4.88 12.94
N GLY A 84 -3.76 4.48 13.51
CA GLY A 84 -4.93 4.06 12.74
C GLY A 84 -4.78 2.66 12.12
N GLY A 85 -3.98 1.79 12.76
CA GLY A 85 -3.62 0.48 12.21
C GLY A 85 -4.74 -0.56 12.20
N ALA A 86 -5.85 -0.34 12.93
CA ALA A 86 -7.01 -1.22 12.85
C ALA A 86 -7.94 -0.85 11.68
N GLY A 87 -7.75 0.35 11.09
CA GLY A 87 -8.49 0.80 9.91
C GLY A 87 -8.23 -0.03 8.66
N TYR A 88 -8.97 0.28 7.59
CA TYR A 88 -8.89 -0.45 6.32
C TYR A 88 -7.47 -0.49 5.74
N ILE A 89 -6.87 0.66 5.43
CA ILE A 89 -5.51 0.71 4.87
C ILE A 89 -4.49 0.30 5.96
N GLY A 90 -4.69 0.77 7.19
CA GLY A 90 -3.85 0.47 8.35
C GLY A 90 -3.58 -1.01 8.50
N SER A 91 -4.61 -1.84 8.57
CA SER A 91 -4.47 -3.28 8.78
C SER A 91 -3.68 -3.98 7.67
N HIS A 92 -3.83 -3.56 6.42
CA HIS A 92 -3.08 -4.12 5.29
C HIS A 92 -1.62 -3.66 5.31
N VAL A 93 -1.35 -2.41 5.71
CA VAL A 93 0.01 -1.89 5.90
C VAL A 93 0.71 -2.61 7.04
N LEU A 94 0.04 -2.81 8.18
CA LEU A 94 0.59 -3.58 9.30
C LEU A 94 0.96 -4.99 8.87
N LEU A 95 0.07 -5.66 8.12
CA LEU A 95 0.35 -6.98 7.57
C LEU A 95 1.59 -6.97 6.67
N CYS A 96 1.67 -6.04 5.72
CA CYS A 96 2.86 -5.92 4.86
C CYS A 96 4.14 -5.71 5.68
N CYS A 97 4.12 -4.86 6.72
CA CYS A 97 5.27 -4.66 7.60
C CYS A 97 5.70 -5.96 8.28
N LEU A 98 4.76 -6.73 8.85
CA LEU A 98 5.05 -8.02 9.47
C LEU A 98 5.64 -9.02 8.47
N LEU A 99 5.09 -9.09 7.26
CA LEU A 99 5.54 -10.03 6.22
C LEU A 99 6.96 -9.75 5.71
N THR A 100 7.46 -8.51 5.82
CA THR A 100 8.87 -8.22 5.51
C THR A 100 9.85 -8.81 6.51
N ARG A 101 9.38 -9.09 7.74
CA ARG A 101 10.21 -9.50 8.89
C ARG A 101 11.34 -8.53 9.27
N LYS A 102 11.26 -7.27 8.81
CA LYS A 102 12.21 -6.19 9.14
C LYS A 102 11.77 -5.36 10.35
N TYR A 103 10.50 -5.45 10.75
CA TYR A 103 9.88 -4.49 11.67
C TYR A 103 9.19 -5.19 12.84
N LYS A 104 9.36 -4.63 14.05
CA LYS A 104 8.46 -4.89 15.18
C LYS A 104 7.32 -3.90 15.06
N VAL A 105 6.10 -4.40 14.87
CA VAL A 105 4.95 -3.55 14.54
C VAL A 105 4.16 -3.18 15.79
N ILE A 106 4.08 -1.89 16.05
CA ILE A 106 3.29 -1.25 17.10
C ILE A 106 2.18 -0.42 16.42
N THR A 107 1.01 -0.35 17.03
CA THR A 107 -0.06 0.52 16.53
C THR A 107 -0.88 1.15 17.63
N ILE A 108 -1.41 2.33 17.35
CA ILE A 108 -2.44 3.01 18.14
C ILE A 108 -3.69 3.25 17.31
N ASP A 109 -4.85 2.95 17.88
CA ASP A 109 -6.15 3.20 17.27
C ASP A 109 -7.19 3.47 18.37
N ASN A 110 -8.11 4.42 18.15
CA ASN A 110 -9.23 4.70 19.06
C ASN A 110 -10.51 3.96 18.65
N PHE A 111 -10.46 3.16 17.59
CA PHE A 111 -11.58 2.39 17.05
C PHE A 111 -12.79 3.21 16.59
N HIS A 112 -12.60 4.52 16.34
CA HIS A 112 -13.67 5.39 15.88
C HIS A 112 -14.36 4.87 14.60
N ASN A 113 -13.58 4.29 13.68
CA ASN A 113 -14.08 3.75 12.42
C ASN A 113 -13.44 2.39 12.05
N SER A 114 -13.14 1.59 13.06
CA SER A 114 -12.49 0.29 12.94
C SER A 114 -12.90 -0.61 14.11
N PHE A 115 -12.43 -1.85 14.14
CA PHE A 115 -12.73 -2.77 15.24
C PHE A 115 -11.46 -3.52 15.69
N PRO A 116 -11.26 -3.74 17.01
CA PRO A 116 -10.08 -4.44 17.54
C PRO A 116 -9.76 -5.79 16.88
N PRO A 117 -10.76 -6.64 16.52
CA PRO A 117 -10.48 -7.92 15.85
C PRO A 117 -9.79 -7.80 14.49
N ALA A 118 -9.65 -6.61 13.90
CA ALA A 118 -8.81 -6.44 12.71
C ALA A 118 -7.34 -6.77 13.02
N ILE A 119 -6.84 -6.35 14.18
CA ILE A 119 -5.45 -6.55 14.61
C ILE A 119 -5.15 -8.03 14.83
N GLU A 120 -6.03 -8.75 15.53
CA GLU A 120 -5.90 -10.20 15.72
C GLU A 120 -5.85 -10.94 14.38
N ARG A 121 -6.67 -10.53 13.41
CA ARG A 121 -6.70 -11.14 12.07
C ARG A 121 -5.43 -10.83 11.29
N VAL A 122 -4.85 -9.64 11.42
CA VAL A 122 -3.54 -9.29 10.84
C VAL A 122 -2.46 -10.23 11.39
N SER A 123 -2.35 -10.35 12.72
CA SER A 123 -1.34 -11.22 13.34
C SER A 123 -1.54 -12.69 12.96
N ARG A 124 -2.79 -13.16 12.87
CA ARG A 124 -3.08 -14.53 12.42
C ARG A 124 -2.66 -14.76 10.97
N ILE A 125 -2.88 -13.80 10.06
CA ILE A 125 -2.42 -13.95 8.67
C ILE A 125 -0.89 -14.02 8.66
N ALA A 126 -0.19 -13.10 9.33
CA ALA A 126 1.26 -13.09 9.39
C ALA A 126 1.83 -14.41 9.95
N LEU A 127 1.24 -14.93 11.03
CA LEU A 127 1.63 -16.20 11.64
C LEU A 127 1.46 -17.39 10.67
N ASN A 128 0.38 -17.40 9.88
CA ASN A 128 0.13 -18.47 8.91
C ASN A 128 1.09 -18.47 7.71
N GLU A 129 1.75 -17.34 7.44
CA GLU A 129 2.75 -17.19 6.38
C GLU A 129 4.18 -17.55 6.87
N LEU A 130 4.33 -17.93 8.14
CA LEU A 130 5.59 -18.44 8.65
C LEU A 130 5.88 -19.86 8.13
N PRO A 131 7.15 -20.21 7.91
CA PRO A 131 7.52 -21.57 7.58
C PRO A 131 7.32 -22.51 8.79
N ASN A 132 7.19 -23.81 8.53
CA ASN A 132 6.93 -24.81 9.57
C ASN A 132 8.03 -24.90 10.65
N ASP A 133 9.25 -24.47 10.33
CA ASP A 133 10.43 -24.44 11.20
C ASP A 133 10.71 -23.04 11.78
N ALA A 134 9.75 -22.12 11.72
CA ALA A 134 9.88 -20.77 12.27
C ALA A 134 10.22 -20.77 13.77
N SER A 135 11.16 -19.90 14.14
CA SER A 135 11.61 -19.73 15.52
C SER A 135 10.52 -19.10 16.40
N GLU A 136 10.68 -19.16 17.72
CA GLU A 136 9.79 -18.44 18.65
C GLU A 136 9.90 -16.92 18.47
N GLU A 137 11.05 -16.43 18.01
CA GLU A 137 11.26 -15.03 17.68
C GLU A 137 10.45 -14.61 16.44
N ASP A 138 10.44 -15.42 15.37
CA ASP A 138 9.61 -15.18 14.19
C ASP A 138 8.11 -15.10 14.53
N LYS A 139 7.66 -15.98 15.43
CA LYS A 139 6.26 -16.00 15.92
C LYS A 139 5.96 -14.75 16.75
N LEU A 140 6.89 -14.32 17.60
CA LEU A 140 6.73 -13.09 18.39
C LEU A 140 6.61 -11.87 17.48
N TYR A 141 7.46 -11.74 16.46
CA TYR A 141 7.43 -10.62 15.51
C TYR A 141 6.35 -10.73 14.44
N SER A 142 5.55 -11.79 14.45
CA SER A 142 4.31 -11.88 13.65
C SER A 142 3.09 -11.28 14.38
N ASN A 143 3.27 -10.80 15.62
CA ASN A 143 2.22 -10.12 16.37
C ASN A 143 2.30 -8.59 16.25
N VAL A 144 1.14 -7.95 16.33
CA VAL A 144 1.03 -6.48 16.43
C VAL A 144 0.89 -6.11 17.90
N THR A 145 1.72 -5.17 18.37
CA THR A 145 1.52 -4.55 19.69
C THR A 145 0.50 -3.43 19.56
N LEU A 146 -0.66 -3.57 20.19
CA LEU A 146 -1.77 -2.62 20.11
C LEU A 146 -1.85 -1.75 21.38
N TYR A 147 -1.95 -0.45 21.18
CA TYR A 147 -2.35 0.53 22.17
C TYR A 147 -3.73 1.10 21.78
N GLU A 148 -4.70 1.02 22.67
CA GLU A 148 -5.97 1.73 22.50
C GLU A 148 -5.81 3.16 23.01
N GLY A 149 -6.09 4.15 22.17
CA GLY A 149 -5.92 5.55 22.53
C GLY A 149 -6.14 6.51 21.37
N ASP A 150 -6.27 7.80 21.70
CA ASP A 150 -6.54 8.85 20.73
C ASP A 150 -5.28 9.70 20.48
N ILE A 151 -4.87 9.85 19.23
CA ILE A 151 -3.67 10.63 18.90
C ILE A 151 -3.87 12.15 18.98
N THR A 152 -5.10 12.62 19.19
CA THR A 152 -5.36 13.98 19.64
C THR A 152 -4.98 14.18 21.12
N SER A 153 -4.79 13.09 21.88
CA SER A 153 -4.19 13.09 23.22
C SER A 153 -2.69 12.84 23.14
N LYS A 154 -1.88 13.86 23.48
CA LYS A 154 -0.41 13.70 23.57
C LYS A 154 -0.04 12.60 24.57
N GLN A 155 -0.79 12.46 25.65
CA GLN A 155 -0.54 11.49 26.71
C GLN A 155 -0.68 10.05 26.21
N ASP A 156 -1.60 9.77 25.29
CA ASP A 156 -1.76 8.42 24.75
C ASP A 156 -0.60 8.04 23.83
N MET A 157 -0.11 8.99 23.03
CA MET A 157 1.10 8.77 22.23
C MET A 157 2.35 8.66 23.09
N GLU A 158 2.46 9.46 24.14
CA GLU A 158 3.60 9.45 25.06
C GLU A 158 3.82 8.06 25.68
N LYS A 159 2.75 7.34 26.04
CA LYS A 159 2.83 5.96 26.56
C LYS A 159 3.58 5.02 25.61
N ILE A 160 3.40 5.19 24.31
CA ILE A 160 4.02 4.35 23.28
C ILE A 160 5.51 4.65 23.21
N PHE A 161 5.87 5.92 23.04
CA PHE A 161 7.28 6.32 22.88
C PHE A 161 8.10 6.12 24.15
N GLN A 162 7.49 6.16 25.34
CA GLN A 162 8.15 5.81 26.59
C GLN A 162 8.39 4.29 26.73
N SER A 163 7.49 3.47 26.19
CA SER A 163 7.56 2.01 26.30
C SER A 163 8.38 1.37 25.17
N GLU A 164 8.46 2.04 24.02
CA GLU A 164 8.96 1.50 22.76
C GLU A 164 9.98 2.45 22.13
N LYS A 165 11.12 1.90 21.67
CA LYS A 165 12.13 2.67 20.91
C LYS A 165 11.72 2.79 19.44
N VAL A 166 10.71 3.59 19.17
CA VAL A 166 10.12 3.77 17.83
C VAL A 166 11.12 4.44 16.88
N TRP A 167 11.53 3.74 15.83
CA TRP A 167 12.44 4.27 14.81
C TRP A 167 11.74 5.18 13.80
N GLY A 168 10.48 4.90 13.48
CA GLY A 168 9.67 5.67 12.55
C GLY A 168 8.17 5.44 12.70
N VAL A 169 7.37 6.31 12.06
CA VAL A 169 5.90 6.32 12.17
C VAL A 169 5.18 6.35 10.81
N ILE A 170 4.09 5.58 10.66
CA ILE A 170 3.16 5.61 9.51
C ILE A 170 1.95 6.30 10.09
N HIS A 171 1.65 7.49 9.61
CA HIS A 171 0.54 8.27 10.11
C HIS A 171 -0.69 8.10 9.20
N ILE A 172 -1.52 7.09 9.48
CA ILE A 172 -2.78 6.80 8.74
C ILE A 172 -4.00 7.41 9.42
N ALA A 173 -4.03 7.49 10.76
CA ALA A 173 -5.20 7.93 11.50
C ALA A 173 -5.69 9.33 11.08
N ALA A 174 -6.93 9.39 10.59
CA ALA A 174 -7.62 10.61 10.22
C ALA A 174 -9.12 10.33 10.04
N HIS A 175 -9.96 11.34 10.24
CA HIS A 175 -11.29 11.36 9.64
C HIS A 175 -11.16 11.53 8.12
N LYS A 176 -11.89 10.72 7.35
CA LYS A 176 -11.66 10.56 5.90
C LYS A 176 -12.86 10.86 4.98
N ALA A 177 -14.05 11.11 5.52
CA ALA A 177 -15.24 11.23 4.68
C ALA A 177 -15.37 12.65 4.10
N VAL A 178 -15.20 12.78 2.77
CA VAL A 178 -15.27 14.07 2.07
C VAL A 178 -16.60 14.79 2.31
N GLY A 179 -17.73 14.10 2.19
CA GLY A 179 -19.06 14.68 2.40
C GLY A 179 -19.26 15.19 3.83
N GLU A 180 -19.01 14.33 4.82
CA GLU A 180 -19.13 14.70 6.24
C GLU A 180 -18.19 15.86 6.61
N SER A 181 -17.00 15.94 6.02
CA SER A 181 -16.08 17.05 6.29
C SER A 181 -16.66 18.43 5.94
N GLY A 182 -17.58 18.49 4.98
CA GLY A 182 -18.30 19.72 4.65
C GLY A 182 -19.40 20.06 5.67
N GLU A 183 -19.97 19.05 6.31
CA GLU A 183 -21.01 19.20 7.35
C GLU A 183 -20.40 19.50 8.72
N LYS A 184 -19.24 18.91 9.04
CA LYS A 184 -18.55 19.00 10.33
C LYS A 184 -17.10 19.49 10.18
N PRO A 185 -16.87 20.68 9.60
CA PRO A 185 -15.53 21.13 9.24
C PRO A 185 -14.58 21.24 10.43
N ILE A 186 -15.05 21.81 11.55
CA ILE A 186 -14.22 22.01 12.75
C ILE A 186 -13.72 20.68 13.30
N GLN A 187 -14.57 19.65 13.37
CA GLN A 187 -14.16 18.33 13.85
C GLN A 187 -13.06 17.70 12.99
N TYR A 188 -13.10 17.90 11.66
CA TYR A 188 -12.06 17.41 10.77
C TYR A 188 -10.73 18.12 10.96
N TYR A 189 -10.75 19.45 11.14
CA TYR A 189 -9.54 20.22 11.47
C TYR A 189 -8.99 19.85 12.83
N GLU A 190 -9.83 19.83 13.86
CA GLU A 190 -9.47 19.44 15.22
C GLU A 190 -8.86 18.03 15.24
N ASN A 191 -9.52 17.04 14.64
CA ASN A 191 -8.99 15.69 14.61
C ASN A 191 -7.69 15.60 13.79
N ASN A 192 -7.73 15.94 12.50
CA ASN A 192 -6.64 15.63 11.59
C ASN A 192 -5.40 16.48 11.84
N ILE A 193 -5.55 17.78 12.12
CA ILE A 193 -4.41 18.69 12.30
C ILE A 193 -3.81 18.54 13.69
N THR A 194 -4.64 18.48 14.74
CA THR A 194 -4.13 18.30 16.11
C THR A 194 -3.41 16.96 16.25
N ALA A 195 -3.95 15.89 15.66
CA ALA A 195 -3.30 14.59 15.61
C ALA A 195 -1.91 14.66 14.99
N THR A 196 -1.77 15.30 13.81
CA THR A 196 -0.48 15.45 13.13
C THR A 196 0.49 16.29 13.96
N ILE A 197 0.07 17.44 14.50
CA ILE A 197 0.92 18.31 15.31
C ILE A 197 1.40 17.59 16.58
N ASN A 198 0.48 16.92 17.29
CA ASN A 198 0.81 16.21 18.51
C ASN A 198 1.74 15.04 18.25
N LEU A 199 1.53 14.31 17.15
CA LEU A 199 2.40 13.21 16.76
C LEU A 199 3.83 13.70 16.49
N LEU A 200 3.98 14.76 15.66
CA LEU A 200 5.29 15.33 15.34
C LEU A 200 6.02 15.85 16.59
N ASP A 201 5.30 16.49 17.51
CA ASP A 201 5.85 16.97 18.78
C ASP A 201 6.32 15.81 19.69
N VAL A 202 5.53 14.75 19.84
CA VAL A 202 5.93 13.57 20.62
C VAL A 202 7.14 12.88 19.96
N MET A 203 7.10 12.70 18.64
CA MET A 203 8.19 12.12 17.86
C MET A 203 9.51 12.87 18.09
N ASP A 204 9.52 14.20 18.02
CA ASP A 204 10.73 15.02 18.23
C ASP A 204 11.31 14.86 19.63
N ARG A 205 10.45 14.82 20.65
CA ARG A 205 10.85 14.65 22.08
C ARG A 205 11.47 13.29 22.37
N HIS A 206 11.23 12.29 21.51
CA HIS A 206 11.71 10.92 21.66
C HIS A 206 12.71 10.51 20.57
N ASP A 207 13.32 11.48 19.90
CA ASP A 207 14.37 11.27 18.89
C ASP A 207 13.91 10.41 17.69
N CYS A 208 12.62 10.43 17.37
CA CYS A 208 12.02 9.70 16.25
C CYS A 208 11.73 10.65 15.09
N HIS A 209 12.42 10.50 13.96
CA HIS A 209 12.38 11.51 12.88
C HIS A 209 12.10 10.95 11.48
N HIS A 210 11.63 9.70 11.41
CA HIS A 210 11.24 9.03 10.17
C HIS A 210 9.72 8.96 10.10
N LEU A 211 9.13 9.62 9.09
CA LEU A 211 7.68 9.68 8.93
C LEU A 211 7.25 9.25 7.53
N VAL A 212 6.27 8.36 7.44
CA VAL A 212 5.46 8.17 6.24
C VAL A 212 4.06 8.68 6.53
N TYR A 213 3.62 9.68 5.79
CA TYR A 213 2.32 10.33 5.99
C TYR A 213 1.29 9.86 4.96
N SER A 214 0.09 9.52 5.44
CA SER A 214 -1.05 9.21 4.60
C SER A 214 -1.73 10.47 4.08
N SER A 215 -1.32 10.92 2.89
CA SER A 215 -1.98 11.98 2.16
C SER A 215 -3.05 11.41 1.21
N SER A 216 -3.58 12.23 0.30
CA SER A 216 -4.69 11.89 -0.57
C SER A 216 -4.64 12.69 -1.88
N ALA A 217 -5.09 12.11 -2.98
CA ALA A 217 -5.30 12.80 -4.26
C ALA A 217 -6.27 14.01 -4.14
N THR A 218 -7.07 14.09 -3.08
CA THR A 218 -7.94 15.24 -2.80
C THR A 218 -7.18 16.56 -2.60
N VAL A 219 -5.86 16.51 -2.33
CA VAL A 219 -5.00 17.70 -2.26
C VAL A 219 -4.88 18.42 -3.61
N TYR A 220 -5.14 17.74 -4.73
CA TYR A 220 -5.05 18.32 -6.07
C TYR A 220 -6.32 19.08 -6.50
N GLY A 221 -7.47 18.87 -5.86
CA GLY A 221 -8.74 19.45 -6.31
C GLY A 221 -9.19 18.91 -7.65
N ALA A 222 -9.59 19.80 -8.57
CA ALA A 222 -9.92 19.51 -9.97
C ALA A 222 -8.74 19.85 -10.92
N PRO A 223 -7.75 18.96 -11.05
CA PRO A 223 -6.59 19.21 -11.88
C PRO A 223 -6.93 19.24 -13.37
N THR A 224 -6.23 20.08 -14.13
CA THR A 224 -6.38 20.20 -15.58
C THR A 224 -5.57 19.16 -16.36
N THR A 225 -4.56 18.57 -15.72
CA THR A 225 -3.66 17.58 -16.33
C THR A 225 -4.00 16.20 -15.77
N ILE A 226 -4.37 15.28 -16.67
CA ILE A 226 -4.67 13.88 -16.38
C ILE A 226 -3.85 13.01 -17.34
N PRO A 227 -3.13 11.97 -16.87
CA PRO A 227 -2.94 11.59 -15.47
C PRO A 227 -2.18 12.64 -14.64
N ILE A 228 -2.40 12.67 -13.33
CA ILE A 228 -1.99 13.75 -12.43
C ILE A 228 -0.56 13.50 -11.93
N PRO A 229 0.44 14.31 -12.32
CA PRO A 229 1.79 14.24 -11.75
C PRO A 229 1.89 14.99 -10.41
N GLU A 230 2.90 14.68 -9.60
CA GLU A 230 3.16 15.35 -8.32
C GLU A 230 3.56 16.83 -8.46
N THR A 231 3.93 17.27 -9.67
CA THR A 231 4.18 18.69 -10.02
C THR A 231 2.89 19.51 -10.09
N THR A 232 1.72 18.87 -10.09
CA THR A 232 0.43 19.55 -10.10
C THR A 232 0.27 20.41 -8.84
N PRO A 233 -0.08 21.71 -8.97
CA PRO A 233 -0.35 22.56 -7.82
C PRO A 233 -1.46 22.01 -6.92
N LEU A 234 -1.29 22.18 -5.61
CA LEU A 234 -2.30 21.75 -4.65
C LEU A 234 -3.42 22.78 -4.53
N ALA A 235 -4.66 22.34 -4.71
CA ALA A 235 -5.85 23.19 -4.71
C ALA A 235 -7.09 22.41 -4.21
N PRO A 236 -7.10 21.92 -2.96
CA PRO A 236 -8.18 21.08 -2.47
C PRO A 236 -9.54 21.80 -2.42
N GLU A 237 -10.58 21.12 -2.90
CA GLU A 237 -11.95 21.64 -2.91
C GLU A 237 -12.77 21.27 -1.67
N SER A 238 -12.35 20.22 -0.96
CA SER A 238 -13.03 19.72 0.25
C SER A 238 -12.28 20.09 1.54
N VAL A 239 -13.00 20.11 2.66
CA VAL A 239 -12.41 20.34 3.99
C VAL A 239 -11.43 19.22 4.34
N TYR A 240 -11.80 17.96 4.10
CA TYR A 240 -10.88 16.82 4.22
C TYR A 240 -9.58 17.03 3.41
N GLY A 241 -9.69 17.41 2.13
CA GLY A 241 -8.53 17.68 1.28
C GLY A 241 -7.66 18.83 1.81
N ARG A 242 -8.28 19.89 2.35
CA ARG A 242 -7.56 20.98 3.03
C ARG A 242 -6.80 20.48 4.25
N THR A 243 -7.38 19.59 5.05
CA THR A 243 -6.67 19.03 6.22
C THR A 243 -5.41 18.23 5.80
N LYS A 244 -5.50 17.45 4.72
CA LYS A 244 -4.36 16.71 4.18
C LYS A 244 -3.27 17.61 3.61
N MET A 245 -3.66 18.65 2.87
CA MET A 245 -2.71 19.65 2.37
C MET A 245 -2.02 20.41 3.51
N MET A 246 -2.77 20.83 4.53
CA MET A 246 -2.19 21.53 5.69
C MET A 246 -1.21 20.63 6.46
N ALA A 247 -1.52 19.35 6.65
CA ALA A 247 -0.59 18.40 7.25
C ALA A 247 0.68 18.23 6.40
N GLU A 248 0.57 18.13 5.07
CA GLU A 248 1.74 18.10 4.18
C GLU A 248 2.62 19.36 4.35
N LEU A 249 2.00 20.55 4.45
CA LEU A 249 2.72 21.80 4.69
C LEU A 249 3.44 21.81 6.05
N ILE A 250 2.76 21.42 7.13
CA ILE A 250 3.35 21.33 8.48
C ILE A 250 4.56 20.39 8.49
N ILE A 251 4.42 19.20 7.90
CA ILE A 251 5.50 18.21 7.82
C ILE A 251 6.66 18.76 6.99
N LYS A 252 6.37 19.39 5.85
CA LYS A 252 7.39 19.99 4.99
C LYS A 252 8.15 21.10 5.72
N ASP A 253 7.46 22.00 6.40
CA ASP A 253 8.07 23.11 7.13
C ASP A 253 8.99 22.57 8.23
N LEU A 254 8.59 21.50 8.92
CA LEU A 254 9.43 20.82 9.90
C LEU A 254 10.71 20.24 9.26
N CYS A 255 10.57 19.49 8.15
CA CYS A 255 11.70 18.96 7.39
C CYS A 255 12.64 20.05 6.86
N ASP A 256 12.11 21.16 6.36
CA ASP A 256 12.91 22.29 5.88
C ASP A 256 13.63 23.00 7.03
N SER A 257 13.00 23.13 8.19
CA SER A 257 13.59 23.78 9.37
C SER A 257 14.71 22.97 10.02
N GLN A 258 14.65 21.63 9.89
CA GLN A 258 15.60 20.69 10.48
C GLN A 258 16.08 19.64 9.45
N PRO A 259 16.79 20.08 8.38
CA PRO A 259 17.06 19.26 7.18
C PRO A 259 17.98 18.07 7.42
N THR A 260 18.76 18.08 8.50
CA THR A 260 19.64 16.96 8.91
C THR A 260 18.94 15.94 9.79
N LYS A 261 17.79 16.30 10.39
CA LYS A 261 17.10 15.50 11.41
C LYS A 261 15.88 14.78 10.83
N TRP A 262 14.96 15.56 10.25
CA TRP A 262 13.64 15.07 9.83
C TRP A 262 13.64 14.53 8.41
N LYS A 263 13.10 13.32 8.24
CA LYS A 263 12.87 12.69 6.94
C LYS A 263 11.41 12.28 6.83
N ALA A 264 10.71 12.79 5.82
CA ALA A 264 9.29 12.49 5.65
C ALA A 264 8.89 12.23 4.19
N ILE A 265 8.07 11.21 4.01
CA ILE A 265 7.46 10.88 2.73
C ILE A 265 5.93 10.92 2.87
N SER A 266 5.29 11.81 2.12
CA SER A 266 3.83 11.85 1.99
C SER A 266 3.37 11.00 0.82
N LEU A 267 2.52 10.02 1.09
CA LEU A 267 1.95 9.16 0.07
C LEU A 267 0.54 9.65 -0.26
N ARG A 268 0.36 10.20 -1.47
CA ARG A 268 -0.92 10.70 -1.97
C ARG A 268 -1.70 9.54 -2.57
N TYR A 269 -2.55 8.93 -1.74
CA TYR A 269 -3.37 7.81 -2.20
C TYR A 269 -4.48 8.28 -3.12
N PHE A 270 -4.75 7.47 -4.13
CA PHE A 270 -5.94 7.61 -4.96
C PHE A 270 -7.10 6.82 -4.32
N ASN A 271 -7.75 5.90 -5.02
CA ASN A 271 -8.92 5.19 -4.51
C ASN A 271 -8.55 3.74 -4.15
N PRO A 272 -8.13 3.45 -2.90
CA PRO A 272 -7.91 2.07 -2.49
C PRO A 272 -9.18 1.24 -2.60
N ALA A 273 -8.99 0.00 -3.07
CA ALA A 273 -10.03 -0.98 -3.30
C ALA A 273 -9.51 -2.39 -3.01
N GLY A 274 -10.41 -3.34 -2.78
CA GLY A 274 -10.03 -4.73 -2.55
C GLY A 274 -10.01 -5.11 -1.08
N ALA A 275 -9.56 -6.32 -0.82
CA ALA A 275 -9.32 -6.85 0.51
C ALA A 275 -8.12 -7.80 0.45
N HIS A 276 -7.68 -8.32 1.59
CA HIS A 276 -6.65 -9.34 1.59
C HIS A 276 -7.18 -10.64 0.94
N PRO A 277 -6.38 -11.35 0.11
CA PRO A 277 -6.83 -12.56 -0.60
C PRO A 277 -7.36 -13.68 0.32
N SER A 278 -6.87 -13.78 1.56
CA SER A 278 -7.40 -14.75 2.54
C SER A 278 -8.85 -14.52 2.94
N GLY A 279 -9.41 -13.33 2.65
CA GLY A 279 -10.75 -12.94 3.10
C GLY A 279 -10.84 -12.73 4.61
N LEU A 280 -9.72 -12.57 5.32
CA LEU A 280 -9.70 -12.35 6.77
C LEU A 280 -9.55 -10.88 7.18
N ILE A 281 -9.08 -9.98 6.32
CA ILE A 281 -9.11 -8.53 6.54
C ILE A 281 -9.63 -7.83 5.28
N GLY A 282 -10.33 -6.71 5.46
CA GLY A 282 -10.96 -5.92 4.40
C GLY A 282 -11.54 -4.63 4.96
N GLU A 283 -12.29 -3.88 4.15
CA GLU A 283 -12.94 -2.63 4.60
C GLU A 283 -14.26 -2.94 5.33
N ASP A 284 -14.35 -2.57 6.61
CA ASP A 284 -15.55 -2.70 7.45
C ASP A 284 -15.72 -1.45 8.33
N PRO A 285 -16.22 -0.34 7.75
CA PRO A 285 -16.38 0.91 8.47
C PRO A 285 -17.55 0.83 9.47
N VAL A 286 -17.52 1.68 10.48
CA VAL A 286 -18.63 1.88 11.41
C VAL A 286 -19.75 2.65 10.70
N GLY A 287 -20.98 2.15 10.76
CA GLY A 287 -22.14 2.78 10.12
C GLY A 287 -22.27 2.52 8.62
N LYS A 288 -23.04 3.37 7.91
CA LYS A 288 -23.25 3.24 6.45
C LYS A 288 -21.97 3.68 5.72
N PRO A 289 -21.40 2.86 4.83
CA PRO A 289 -20.19 3.24 4.11
C PRO A 289 -20.38 4.47 3.23
N GLY A 290 -19.42 5.40 3.27
CA GLY A 290 -19.39 6.58 2.39
C GLY A 290 -18.70 6.37 1.04
N ASN A 291 -18.00 5.23 0.87
CA ASN A 291 -17.27 4.87 -0.35
C ASN A 291 -18.07 3.87 -1.21
N LEU A 292 -17.96 3.98 -2.54
CA LEU A 292 -18.73 3.20 -3.51
C LEU A 292 -18.58 1.68 -3.32
N LEU A 293 -17.36 1.18 -3.23
CA LEU A 293 -17.09 -0.26 -3.23
C LEU A 293 -17.60 -0.98 -1.96
N PRO A 294 -17.35 -0.47 -0.74
CA PRO A 294 -17.97 -1.02 0.46
C PRO A 294 -19.50 -0.95 0.44
N LEU A 295 -20.07 0.12 -0.12
CA LEU A 295 -21.53 0.25 -0.27
C LEU A 295 -22.08 -0.87 -1.16
N LEU A 296 -21.51 -1.05 -2.36
CA LEU A 296 -21.88 -2.15 -3.28
C LEU A 296 -21.69 -3.52 -2.62
N ALA A 297 -20.59 -3.70 -1.90
CA ALA A 297 -20.27 -4.96 -1.25
C ALA A 297 -21.27 -5.31 -0.13
N GLN A 298 -21.68 -4.33 0.69
CA GLN A 298 -22.70 -4.53 1.73
C GLN A 298 -24.11 -4.74 1.16
N MET A 299 -24.47 -4.07 0.05
CA MET A 299 -25.72 -4.33 -0.67
C MET A 299 -25.77 -5.78 -1.17
N ALA A 300 -24.68 -6.25 -1.79
CA ALA A 300 -24.63 -7.59 -2.38
C ALA A 300 -24.82 -8.74 -1.37
N VAL A 301 -24.53 -8.49 -0.09
CA VAL A 301 -24.75 -9.46 1.00
C VAL A 301 -26.00 -9.15 1.85
N GLY A 302 -26.83 -8.20 1.43
CA GLY A 302 -28.08 -7.85 2.11
C GLY A 302 -27.90 -7.15 3.46
N LYS A 303 -26.72 -6.56 3.74
CA LYS A 303 -26.46 -5.81 4.98
C LYS A 303 -27.16 -4.46 5.01
N ILE A 304 -27.31 -3.83 3.85
CA ILE A 304 -27.94 -2.53 3.68
C ILE A 304 -28.99 -2.60 2.56
N PRO A 305 -29.98 -1.69 2.55
CA PRO A 305 -31.00 -1.64 1.51
C PRO A 305 -30.40 -1.49 0.11
N HIS A 306 -31.16 -1.95 -0.89
CA HIS A 306 -30.76 -1.85 -2.30
C HIS A 306 -31.13 -0.46 -2.85
N ASP A 307 -30.52 0.59 -2.30
CA ASP A 307 -30.85 2.01 -2.57
C ASP A 307 -29.65 2.80 -3.15
N LEU A 308 -28.96 2.23 -4.14
CA LEU A 308 -27.76 2.87 -4.71
C LEU A 308 -28.12 4.18 -5.42
N LYS A 309 -27.43 5.25 -5.01
CA LYS A 309 -27.51 6.57 -5.64
C LYS A 309 -26.19 6.88 -6.35
N VAL A 310 -26.27 7.17 -7.65
CA VAL A 310 -25.13 7.59 -8.47
C VAL A 310 -25.13 9.12 -8.56
N ASN A 311 -24.07 9.74 -8.06
CA ASN A 311 -23.97 11.19 -7.95
C ASN A 311 -23.51 11.82 -9.28
N GLY A 312 -24.46 12.26 -10.10
CA GLY A 312 -24.23 12.92 -11.38
C GLY A 312 -23.89 11.98 -12.53
N ASN A 313 -24.37 12.33 -13.71
CA ASN A 313 -24.12 11.65 -14.99
C ASN A 313 -23.83 12.64 -16.13
N ASP A 314 -23.41 13.85 -15.77
CA ASP A 314 -23.23 14.99 -16.67
C ASP A 314 -21.82 15.63 -16.53
N TYR A 315 -20.87 14.93 -15.89
CA TYR A 315 -19.47 15.35 -15.87
C TYR A 315 -18.86 15.27 -17.28
N PRO A 316 -17.81 16.06 -17.58
CA PRO A 316 -17.10 16.01 -18.86
C PRO A 316 -16.19 14.78 -18.95
N THR A 317 -16.77 13.59 -18.82
CA THR A 317 -16.11 12.28 -18.83
C THR A 317 -16.80 11.35 -19.83
N ARG A 318 -16.17 10.21 -20.14
CA ARG A 318 -16.61 9.30 -21.21
C ARG A 318 -18.04 8.77 -21.08
N ASP A 319 -18.58 8.67 -19.87
CA ASP A 319 -19.93 8.16 -19.60
C ASP A 319 -20.73 9.08 -18.65
N GLY A 320 -20.26 10.33 -18.50
CA GLY A 320 -20.88 11.33 -17.66
C GLY A 320 -20.66 11.13 -16.15
N CYS A 321 -20.10 10.02 -15.71
CA CYS A 321 -19.79 9.76 -14.30
C CYS A 321 -18.38 10.22 -13.92
N CYS A 322 -18.16 10.47 -12.63
CA CYS A 322 -16.82 10.65 -12.10
C CYS A 322 -15.90 9.44 -12.41
N ILE A 323 -14.65 9.73 -12.78
CA ILE A 323 -13.56 8.78 -12.99
C ILE A 323 -12.61 8.82 -11.80
N ARG A 324 -12.19 7.65 -11.31
CA ARG A 324 -11.27 7.48 -10.18
C ARG A 324 -10.22 6.42 -10.50
N ASP A 325 -8.99 6.61 -10.03
CA ASP A 325 -7.94 5.60 -10.10
C ASP A 325 -8.05 4.60 -8.95
N TYR A 326 -8.58 3.41 -9.24
CA TYR A 326 -8.71 2.35 -8.26
C TYR A 326 -7.43 1.52 -8.17
N ILE A 327 -6.80 1.55 -6.99
CA ILE A 327 -5.59 0.79 -6.66
C ILE A 327 -5.93 -0.32 -5.67
N HIS A 328 -5.36 -1.52 -5.84
CA HIS A 328 -5.57 -2.60 -4.88
C HIS A 328 -4.93 -2.25 -3.52
N VAL A 329 -5.62 -2.48 -2.41
CA VAL A 329 -5.15 -2.11 -1.06
C VAL A 329 -3.83 -2.77 -0.69
N MET A 330 -3.57 -3.99 -1.17
CA MET A 330 -2.26 -4.66 -0.98
C MET A 330 -1.12 -3.98 -1.77
N ASP A 331 -1.39 -3.47 -2.98
CA ASP A 331 -0.38 -2.71 -3.74
C ASP A 331 -0.11 -1.38 -3.02
N LEU A 332 -1.16 -0.73 -2.55
CA LEU A 332 -1.05 0.48 -1.74
C LEU A 332 -0.23 0.24 -0.47
N ALA A 333 -0.50 -0.85 0.24
CA ALA A 333 0.23 -1.25 1.44
C ALA A 333 1.70 -1.54 1.14
N GLY A 334 2.01 -2.24 0.04
CA GLY A 334 3.38 -2.43 -0.45
C GLY A 334 4.09 -1.10 -0.76
N GLY A 335 3.37 -0.10 -1.26
CA GLY A 335 3.89 1.25 -1.44
C GLY A 335 4.39 1.92 -0.15
N HIS A 336 3.86 1.54 1.01
CA HIS A 336 4.38 2.04 2.29
C HIS A 336 5.70 1.39 2.66
N ILE A 337 5.88 0.11 2.34
CA ILE A 337 7.16 -0.58 2.54
C ILE A 337 8.25 0.06 1.69
N ASN A 338 7.93 0.37 0.43
CA ASN A 338 8.83 1.09 -0.47
C ASN A 338 9.19 2.49 0.08
N ALA A 339 8.21 3.18 0.67
CA ALA A 339 8.45 4.48 1.30
C ALA A 339 9.34 4.37 2.54
N LEU A 340 9.10 3.38 3.42
CA LEU A 340 9.94 3.13 4.60
C LEU A 340 11.38 2.82 4.19
N ASP A 341 11.56 1.91 3.25
CA ASP A 341 12.89 1.57 2.72
C ASP A 341 13.55 2.80 2.05
N GLY A 342 12.77 3.73 1.50
CA GLY A 342 13.24 4.97 0.90
C GLY A 342 13.66 6.07 1.90
N LEU A 343 13.20 6.03 3.15
CA LEU A 343 13.55 7.09 4.13
C LEU A 343 15.07 7.16 4.39
N ASP A 344 15.75 6.02 4.40
CA ASP A 344 17.20 5.94 4.63
C ASP A 344 18.06 5.97 3.36
N GLN A 345 17.45 6.08 2.19
CA GLN A 345 18.19 6.14 0.93
C GLN A 345 18.51 7.59 0.55
N ASP A 346 19.79 7.94 0.48
CA ASP A 346 20.22 9.27 0.04
C ASP A 346 19.74 9.61 -1.38
N SER A 347 19.58 8.60 -2.23
CA SER A 347 19.01 8.74 -3.59
C SER A 347 17.58 9.29 -3.57
N THR A 348 16.78 8.97 -2.56
CA THR A 348 15.40 9.48 -2.41
C THR A 348 15.37 10.99 -2.24
N TRP A 349 16.42 11.57 -1.65
CA TRP A 349 16.54 13.00 -1.37
C TRP A 349 17.33 13.78 -2.42
N SER A 350 17.79 13.11 -3.49
CA SER A 350 18.65 13.69 -4.53
C SER A 350 17.98 14.81 -5.36
N THR A 351 16.65 14.84 -5.38
CA THR A 351 15.86 15.86 -6.06
C THR A 351 14.89 16.50 -5.07
N PRO A 352 14.55 17.79 -5.20
CA PRO A 352 13.57 18.42 -4.31
C PRO A 352 12.17 17.85 -4.50
N CYS A 353 11.29 18.09 -3.53
CA CYS A 353 9.86 17.79 -3.68
C CYS A 353 9.25 18.66 -4.79
N ALA A 354 8.52 18.03 -5.71
CA ALA A 354 7.69 18.73 -6.68
C ALA A 354 6.46 19.36 -6.00
N GLY A 355 5.91 20.43 -6.60
CA GLY A 355 4.62 21.00 -6.20
C GLY A 355 4.62 21.92 -4.98
N PHE A 356 5.76 22.10 -4.29
CA PHE A 356 5.90 23.05 -3.18
C PHE A 356 7.09 23.99 -3.37
N LYS A 357 6.93 25.25 -2.98
CA LYS A 357 8.05 26.16 -2.71
C LYS A 357 8.44 26.03 -1.24
N SER A 358 9.73 26.06 -0.92
CA SER A 358 10.16 26.16 0.48
C SER A 358 9.79 27.52 1.06
N ALA A 359 9.25 27.54 2.27
CA ALA A 359 9.00 28.78 3.03
C ALA A 359 10.32 29.49 3.42
N PHE A 360 11.43 28.76 3.49
CA PHE A 360 12.72 29.26 3.97
C PHE A 360 13.71 29.56 2.83
N GLY A 361 13.29 29.40 1.57
CA GLY A 361 14.14 29.65 0.39
C GLY A 361 15.32 28.66 0.24
N THR A 362 15.43 27.67 1.13
CA THR A 362 16.49 26.65 1.12
C THR A 362 15.93 25.32 0.58
N SER A 363 16.72 24.62 -0.23
CA SER A 363 16.34 23.36 -0.88
C SER A 363 16.95 22.14 -0.18
N GLY A 364 17.05 22.16 1.15
CA GLY A 364 17.74 21.13 1.93
C GLY A 364 16.86 20.15 2.71
N GLY A 365 15.55 20.44 2.87
CA GLY A 365 14.64 19.60 3.65
C GLY A 365 14.40 18.23 3.01
N LYS A 366 14.47 17.17 3.80
CA LYS A 366 14.17 15.78 3.37
C LYS A 366 12.68 15.50 3.43
N TYR A 367 11.94 16.14 2.53
CA TYR A 367 10.50 15.93 2.31
C TYR A 367 10.23 15.53 0.86
N LYS A 368 9.36 14.53 0.66
CA LYS A 368 8.90 14.08 -0.66
C LYS A 368 7.42 13.73 -0.64
N ALA A 369 6.75 13.91 -1.77
CA ALA A 369 5.40 13.40 -1.99
C ALA A 369 5.37 12.48 -3.22
N TYR A 370 4.63 11.38 -3.14
CA TYR A 370 4.48 10.41 -4.22
C TYR A 370 3.02 10.03 -4.43
N ASN A 371 2.60 9.95 -5.68
CA ASN A 371 1.29 9.42 -6.07
C ASN A 371 1.30 7.89 -6.03
N LEU A 372 0.43 7.32 -5.21
CA LEU A 372 0.18 5.88 -5.20
C LEU A 372 -1.17 5.59 -5.83
N GLY A 373 -1.13 5.31 -7.13
CA GLY A 373 -2.26 4.91 -7.96
C GLY A 373 -1.83 3.92 -9.03
N LYS A 374 -2.80 3.37 -9.77
CA LYS A 374 -2.54 2.42 -10.85
C LYS A 374 -2.18 3.11 -12.16
N GLY A 375 -2.56 4.37 -12.31
CA GLY A 375 -2.48 5.14 -13.55
C GLY A 375 -3.59 4.83 -14.54
N ARG A 376 -4.72 4.30 -14.06
CA ARG A 376 -5.87 3.94 -14.90
C ARG A 376 -7.18 4.32 -14.22
N GLY A 377 -7.84 5.34 -14.75
CA GLY A 377 -9.14 5.78 -14.28
C GLY A 377 -10.30 4.87 -14.69
N GLN A 378 -11.18 4.57 -13.74
CA GLN A 378 -12.44 3.88 -13.98
C GLN A 378 -13.64 4.72 -13.51
N SER A 379 -14.73 4.68 -14.28
CA SER A 379 -15.95 5.40 -13.94
C SER A 379 -16.77 4.67 -12.88
N VAL A 380 -17.76 5.36 -12.31
CA VAL A 380 -18.74 4.76 -11.39
C VAL A 380 -19.50 3.60 -12.08
N PHE A 381 -19.95 3.77 -13.32
CA PHE A 381 -20.68 2.73 -14.04
C PHE A 381 -19.82 1.50 -14.35
N GLU A 382 -18.57 1.70 -14.78
CA GLU A 382 -17.63 0.59 -14.96
C GLU A 382 -17.41 -0.19 -13.66
N MET A 383 -17.39 0.51 -12.52
CA MET A 383 -17.21 -0.13 -11.22
C MET A 383 -18.44 -0.91 -10.76
N ILE A 384 -19.64 -0.38 -11.01
CA ILE A 384 -20.90 -1.08 -10.74
C ILE A 384 -20.96 -2.37 -11.57
N GLU A 385 -20.60 -2.31 -12.86
CA GLU A 385 -20.56 -3.48 -13.72
C GLU A 385 -19.50 -4.50 -13.28
N ALA A 386 -18.31 -4.05 -12.89
CA ALA A 386 -17.27 -4.92 -12.36
C ALA A 386 -17.72 -5.64 -11.07
N MET A 387 -18.45 -4.95 -10.20
CA MET A 387 -19.03 -5.55 -8.99
C MET A 387 -20.20 -6.49 -9.33
N ARG A 388 -21.06 -6.14 -10.29
CA ARG A 388 -22.15 -7.01 -10.79
C ARG A 388 -21.57 -8.35 -11.26
N LYS A 389 -20.53 -8.31 -12.10
CA LYS A 389 -19.82 -9.50 -12.58
C LYS A 389 -19.20 -10.33 -11.45
N ALA A 390 -18.59 -9.69 -10.45
CA ALA A 390 -17.90 -10.39 -9.37
C ALA A 390 -18.84 -11.02 -8.34
N THR A 391 -20.02 -10.44 -8.14
CA THR A 391 -20.97 -10.86 -7.10
C THR A 391 -22.18 -11.62 -7.64
N GLY A 392 -22.50 -11.46 -8.93
CA GLY A 392 -23.75 -11.94 -9.53
C GLY A 392 -24.98 -11.13 -9.09
N PHE A 393 -24.79 -10.06 -8.31
CA PHE A 393 -25.87 -9.26 -7.76
C PHE A 393 -26.27 -8.14 -8.72
N ASP A 394 -27.58 -7.98 -8.94
CA ASP A 394 -28.10 -6.91 -9.79
C ASP A 394 -28.22 -5.59 -9.02
N PHE A 395 -27.21 -4.73 -9.19
CA PHE A 395 -27.21 -3.38 -8.61
C PHE A 395 -28.13 -2.45 -9.40
N LYS A 396 -29.34 -2.26 -8.88
CA LYS A 396 -30.24 -1.18 -9.30
C LYS A 396 -29.78 0.14 -8.70
N TYR A 397 -29.82 1.21 -9.49
CA TYR A 397 -29.43 2.54 -9.04
C TYR A 397 -30.32 3.64 -9.60
N GLU A 398 -30.37 4.75 -8.86
CA GLU A 398 -30.95 6.01 -9.26
C GLU A 398 -29.82 7.02 -9.53
N ILE A 399 -29.91 7.75 -10.65
CA ILE A 399 -29.00 8.86 -10.92
C ILE A 399 -29.58 10.10 -10.23
N ILE A 400 -28.78 10.71 -9.36
CA ILE A 400 -29.14 11.95 -8.65
C ILE A 400 -28.18 13.08 -9.02
N GLY A 401 -28.40 14.27 -8.46
CA GLY A 401 -27.51 15.41 -8.65
C GLY A 401 -26.06 15.14 -8.20
N ARG A 402 -25.14 15.99 -8.66
CA ARG A 402 -23.73 15.93 -8.27
C ARG A 402 -23.57 16.11 -6.76
N ARG A 403 -22.64 15.36 -6.17
CA ARG A 403 -22.26 15.54 -4.76
C ARG A 403 -21.22 16.66 -4.66
N PRO A 404 -21.40 17.65 -3.76
CA PRO A 404 -20.41 18.71 -3.56
C PRO A 404 -19.01 18.14 -3.26
N GLY A 405 -18.00 18.69 -3.95
CA GLY A 405 -16.60 18.30 -3.81
C GLY A 405 -16.16 17.08 -4.63
N ASP A 406 -17.06 16.43 -5.39
CA ASP A 406 -16.65 15.44 -6.40
C ASP A 406 -16.10 16.13 -7.65
N VAL A 407 -14.92 15.70 -8.09
CA VAL A 407 -14.26 16.20 -9.30
C VAL A 407 -14.40 15.21 -10.46
N PRO A 408 -14.29 15.64 -11.74
CA PRO A 408 -14.54 14.78 -12.90
C PRO A 408 -13.60 13.57 -12.99
N ASP A 409 -12.28 13.76 -12.92
CA ASP A 409 -11.28 12.71 -13.10
C ASP A 409 -10.14 12.86 -12.09
N LEU A 410 -9.82 11.78 -11.37
CA LEU A 410 -8.65 11.66 -10.51
C LEU A 410 -7.85 10.42 -10.91
N THR A 411 -7.19 10.49 -12.07
CA THR A 411 -6.26 9.45 -12.53
C THR A 411 -4.82 9.79 -12.16
N ALA A 412 -4.08 8.89 -11.53
CA ALA A 412 -2.72 9.16 -11.05
C ALA A 412 -1.68 9.08 -12.18
N ASP A 413 -0.62 9.87 -12.13
CA ASP A 413 0.66 9.47 -12.73
C ASP A 413 1.57 8.89 -11.63
N PRO A 414 1.79 7.56 -11.58
CA PRO A 414 2.67 6.95 -10.60
C PRO A 414 4.13 6.84 -11.08
N ALA A 415 4.53 7.52 -12.16
CA ALA A 415 5.88 7.42 -12.72
C ALA A 415 6.99 7.79 -11.73
N LEU A 416 6.78 8.81 -10.90
CA LEU A 416 7.78 9.23 -9.92
C LEU A 416 7.98 8.17 -8.83
N ALA A 417 6.89 7.63 -8.27
CA ALA A 417 6.95 6.55 -7.30
C ALA A 417 7.63 5.28 -7.86
N ARG A 418 7.33 4.92 -9.12
CA ARG A 418 8.01 3.81 -9.81
C ARG A 418 9.52 4.03 -9.89
N LYS A 419 9.92 5.25 -10.26
CA LYS A 419 11.32 5.60 -10.50
C LYS A 419 12.13 5.70 -9.21
N GLU A 420 11.62 6.38 -8.21
CA GLU A 420 12.39 6.74 -7.01
C GLU A 420 12.20 5.75 -5.85
N LEU A 421 11.05 5.07 -5.75
CA LEU A 421 10.76 4.11 -4.67
C LEU A 421 10.71 2.65 -5.15
N GLY A 422 10.79 2.40 -6.46
CA GLY A 422 10.55 1.06 -7.02
C GLY A 422 9.10 0.60 -6.87
N PHE A 423 8.16 1.52 -6.63
CA PHE A 423 6.74 1.20 -6.45
C PHE A 423 6.16 0.52 -7.70
N ASN A 424 5.30 -0.47 -7.50
CA ASN A 424 4.51 -1.07 -8.58
C ASN A 424 3.13 -1.47 -8.06
N ALA A 425 2.14 -1.54 -8.94
CA ALA A 425 0.78 -1.98 -8.64
C ALA A 425 0.37 -3.17 -9.53
N PRO A 426 0.98 -4.35 -9.30
CA PRO A 426 0.81 -5.51 -10.17
C PRO A 426 -0.56 -6.20 -10.05
N VAL A 427 -1.35 -5.95 -8.99
CA VAL A 427 -2.62 -6.66 -8.80
C VAL A 427 -3.64 -6.20 -9.86
N GLN A 428 -3.86 -7.06 -10.85
CA GLN A 428 -4.82 -6.84 -11.92
C GLN A 428 -6.21 -7.35 -11.52
N SER A 429 -7.25 -6.54 -11.82
CA SER A 429 -8.68 -6.90 -11.90
C SER A 429 -9.32 -7.73 -10.78
N ARG A 430 -8.63 -7.90 -9.63
CA ARG A 430 -9.05 -8.77 -8.53
C ARG A 430 -9.59 -8.05 -7.32
N PHE A 431 -9.63 -6.72 -7.28
CA PHE A 431 -10.16 -6.02 -6.10
C PHE A 431 -11.65 -6.34 -5.88
N THR A 432 -12.47 -6.46 -6.93
CA THR A 432 -13.88 -6.88 -6.77
C THR A 432 -13.99 -8.33 -6.31
N THR A 433 -13.10 -9.21 -6.78
CA THR A 433 -13.03 -10.61 -6.33
C THR A 433 -12.58 -10.72 -4.88
N THR A 434 -11.56 -9.98 -4.45
CA THR A 434 -11.09 -9.99 -3.06
C THR A 434 -12.12 -9.38 -2.13
N ILE A 435 -12.83 -8.33 -2.55
CA ILE A 435 -14.01 -7.79 -1.85
C ILE A 435 -15.10 -8.85 -1.71
N ALA A 436 -15.46 -9.54 -2.80
CA ALA A 436 -16.50 -10.57 -2.76
C ALA A 436 -16.10 -11.73 -1.84
N ASN A 437 -14.83 -12.16 -1.88
CA ASN A 437 -14.31 -13.20 -0.98
C ASN A 437 -14.37 -12.75 0.49
N TRP A 438 -13.85 -11.55 0.78
CA TRP A 438 -13.93 -10.91 2.09
C TRP A 438 -15.35 -10.88 2.65
N MET A 439 -16.31 -10.44 1.83
CA MET A 439 -17.70 -10.33 2.23
C MET A 439 -18.32 -11.69 2.58
N LYS A 440 -17.99 -12.75 1.82
CA LYS A 440 -18.45 -14.12 2.10
C LYS A 440 -17.86 -14.68 3.41
N CYS A 441 -16.58 -14.46 3.65
CA CYS A 441 -15.87 -15.06 4.80
C CYS A 441 -16.18 -14.36 6.13
N VAL A 442 -16.18 -13.02 6.14
CA VAL A 442 -16.26 -12.22 7.37
C VAL A 442 -17.26 -11.07 7.22
N GLY A 443 -17.34 -10.47 6.03
CA GLY A 443 -18.10 -9.24 5.83
C GLY A 443 -19.62 -9.38 5.97
N ILE A 444 -20.23 -10.57 5.96
CA ILE A 444 -21.67 -10.75 6.32
C ILE A 444 -21.95 -10.36 7.78
N TYR A 445 -21.03 -10.65 8.70
CA TYR A 445 -21.19 -10.28 10.11
C TYR A 445 -20.39 -9.02 10.46
N GLY A 446 -19.37 -8.69 9.66
CA GLY A 446 -18.41 -7.64 9.97
C GLY A 446 -17.32 -8.14 10.92
N ILE A 447 -16.17 -7.46 10.88
CA ILE A 447 -14.99 -7.68 11.72
C ILE A 447 -15.37 -7.71 13.19
N GLY A 448 -16.24 -6.79 13.63
CA GLY A 448 -16.65 -6.64 15.03
C GLY A 448 -17.58 -7.73 15.58
N LYS A 449 -18.28 -8.52 14.73
CA LYS A 449 -19.23 -9.55 15.18
C LYS A 449 -18.82 -10.98 14.81
N ALA A 450 -17.95 -11.17 13.83
CA ALA A 450 -17.47 -12.50 13.44
C ALA A 450 -16.44 -13.05 14.46
N LYS A 451 -16.93 -13.69 15.53
CA LYS A 451 -16.09 -14.35 16.57
C LYS A 451 -15.28 -15.54 16.03
N THR A 452 -15.75 -16.18 14.96
CA THR A 452 -15.05 -17.25 14.26
C THR A 452 -15.24 -17.04 12.74
N PRO A 453 -14.17 -16.90 11.94
CA PRO A 453 -14.32 -17.02 10.50
C PRO A 453 -14.80 -18.46 10.23
N LYS A 454 -15.95 -18.63 9.57
CA LYS A 454 -16.23 -19.94 8.98
C LYS A 454 -15.10 -20.18 7.98
N VAL A 455 -14.40 -21.29 8.11
CA VAL A 455 -13.40 -21.73 7.14
C VAL A 455 -14.11 -21.90 5.80
N CYS A 456 -14.09 -20.87 4.96
CA CYS A 456 -14.43 -21.00 3.55
C CYS A 456 -13.19 -21.53 2.83
N LEU A 457 -12.90 -22.82 3.03
CA LEU A 457 -12.09 -23.59 2.10
C LEU A 457 -12.91 -23.74 0.81
N PHE A 458 -12.98 -22.73 -0.06
CA PHE A 458 -13.39 -22.91 -1.46
C PHE A 458 -13.16 -21.63 -2.25
N ILE A 459 -12.21 -21.67 -3.20
CA ILE A 459 -12.35 -21.36 -4.65
C ILE A 459 -10.93 -21.23 -5.24
N SER A 460 -10.40 -22.35 -5.72
CA SER A 460 -9.42 -22.37 -6.82
C SER A 460 -9.89 -23.22 -8.01
N SER A 461 -11.01 -23.95 -7.89
CA SER A 461 -11.49 -24.89 -8.90
C SER A 461 -12.73 -24.46 -9.68
N LEU A 462 -13.29 -23.26 -9.45
CA LEU A 462 -14.55 -22.82 -10.10
C LEU A 462 -14.38 -21.68 -11.14
N PHE A 463 -13.15 -21.36 -11.55
CA PHE A 463 -12.89 -20.35 -12.59
C PHE A 463 -12.08 -20.85 -13.80
N ASN A 464 -11.91 -22.18 -13.93
CA ASN A 464 -11.47 -22.82 -15.17
C ASN A 464 -12.62 -23.65 -15.73
N GLY A 465 -13.57 -22.98 -16.37
CA GLY A 465 -14.68 -23.57 -17.13
C GLY A 465 -15.03 -22.67 -18.28
#